data_AF-A0ABD8ASM1-F1
#
_entry.id   AF-A0ABD8ASM1-F1
#
_cell.length_a   1.000
_cell.length_b   1.000
_cell.length_c   1.000
_cell.angle_alpha   90.00
_cell.angle_beta   90.00
_cell.angle_gamma   90.00
#
_symmetry.space_group_name_H-M   'P 1'
#
loop_
_entity.id
_entity.type
_entity.pdbx_description
1 polymer ?
#
loop_
_entity_poly.entity_id
_entity_poly.type
_entity_poly.pdbx_seq_one_letter_code
_entity_poly.pdbx_strand_id
1 'polypeptide(L)'
;MTNNHDTGAVNELPENFEELKRAANRTSSWRERLNAVNELGNWNTAPTIKLLQHVLKNDQVFQVREAAYHKLKQLDEDVQMPAKNKGELFKGTNKILLRIKKSLPEGHTFEQFKEKLQKTRLDIYDTYEGDKDAEFDSWLHGIWETLGRK
;
A
#
# COMPACT_ATOMS: atom_id res chain seq x y z
N MET A 1 31.72 28.32 -36.66
CA MET A 1 30.49 27.66 -37.14
C MET A 1 29.94 26.87 -35.98
N THR A 2 28.84 27.35 -35.40
CA THR A 2 28.07 26.68 -34.35
C THR A 2 27.46 25.40 -34.92
N ASN A 3 27.60 24.27 -34.24
CA ASN A 3 26.64 23.17 -34.36
C ASN A 3 26.33 22.66 -32.94
N ASN A 4 25.23 23.19 -32.41
CA ASN A 4 24.45 22.55 -31.36
C ASN A 4 23.91 21.23 -31.91
N HIS A 5 24.23 20.12 -31.25
CA HIS A 5 23.38 18.93 -31.24
C HIS A 5 23.10 18.59 -29.78
N ASP A 6 22.06 19.25 -29.27
CA ASP A 6 21.16 18.64 -28.32
C ASP A 6 20.36 17.55 -29.07
N THR A 7 20.25 16.36 -28.49
CA THR A 7 19.06 15.50 -28.48
C THR A 7 19.44 14.06 -28.16
N GLY A 8 19.08 13.62 -26.97
CA GLY A 8 19.09 12.22 -26.57
C GLY A 8 19.09 12.10 -25.06
N ALA A 9 18.01 12.52 -24.40
CA ALA A 9 17.78 12.18 -23.01
C ALA A 9 17.77 10.64 -22.92
N VAL A 10 18.91 10.06 -22.57
CA VAL A 10 18.97 8.68 -22.12
C VAL A 10 18.15 8.70 -20.84
N ASN A 11 16.93 8.17 -20.92
CA ASN A 11 16.04 8.00 -19.78
C ASN A 11 16.67 6.92 -18.88
N GLU A 12 17.75 7.29 -18.21
CA GLU A 12 18.51 6.46 -17.29
C GLU A 12 17.60 6.13 -16.10
N LEU A 13 17.66 4.87 -15.68
CA LEU A 13 16.95 4.44 -14.49
C LEU A 13 17.53 5.15 -13.25
N PRO A 14 16.73 5.38 -12.21
CA PRO A 14 17.28 5.81 -10.93
C PRO A 14 18.34 4.83 -10.46
N GLU A 15 19.44 5.34 -9.89
CA GLU A 15 20.51 4.50 -9.32
C GLU A 15 19.97 3.49 -8.29
N ASN A 16 18.95 3.90 -7.53
CA ASN A 16 18.27 3.07 -6.54
C ASN A 16 17.05 2.30 -7.07
N PHE A 17 16.90 2.11 -8.40
CA PHE A 17 15.72 1.47 -8.99
C PHE A 17 15.37 0.11 -8.37
N GLU A 18 16.38 -0.75 -8.13
CA GLU A 18 16.13 -2.06 -7.52
C GLU A 18 15.67 -1.97 -6.07
N GLU A 19 16.08 -0.93 -5.34
CA GLU A 19 15.58 -0.66 -3.99
C GLU A 19 14.12 -0.18 -4.05
N LEU A 20 13.81 0.77 -4.93
CA LEU A 20 12.45 1.28 -5.16
C LEU A 20 11.49 0.16 -5.57
N LYS A 21 11.95 -0.74 -6.45
CA LYS A 21 11.20 -1.93 -6.86
C LYS A 21 10.90 -2.86 -5.69
N ARG A 22 11.88 -3.11 -4.80
CA ARG A 22 11.64 -3.90 -3.58
C ARG A 22 10.69 -3.18 -2.63
N ALA A 23 10.86 -1.88 -2.44
CA ALA A 23 10.01 -1.06 -1.58
C ALA A 23 8.55 -1.03 -2.09
N ALA A 24 8.33 -0.84 -3.39
CA ALA A 24 7.00 -0.85 -4.01
C ALA A 24 6.27 -2.21 -3.89
N ASN A 25 7.00 -3.31 -3.70
CA ASN A 25 6.44 -4.65 -3.50
C ASN A 25 6.44 -5.10 -2.03
N ARG A 26 6.79 -4.23 -1.08
CA ARG A 26 6.90 -4.58 0.34
C ARG A 26 5.53 -4.78 0.97
N THR A 27 5.22 -6.00 1.42
CA THR A 27 3.94 -6.33 2.07
C THR A 27 3.81 -5.83 3.50
N SER A 28 4.91 -5.38 4.12
CA SER A 28 4.96 -5.01 5.54
C SER A 28 4.87 -3.51 5.82
N SER A 29 4.78 -2.66 4.80
CA SER A 29 4.67 -1.20 4.96
C SER A 29 4.07 -0.53 3.73
N TRP A 30 2.82 -0.10 3.83
CA TRP A 30 2.13 0.66 2.79
C TRP A 30 2.76 2.04 2.61
N ARG A 31 3.33 2.61 3.67
CA ARG A 31 4.03 3.91 3.63
C ARG A 31 5.31 3.83 2.79
N GLU A 32 6.06 2.75 2.91
CA GLU A 32 7.23 2.54 2.04
C GLU A 32 6.80 2.30 0.59
N ARG A 33 5.72 1.54 0.36
CA ARG A 33 5.16 1.39 -1.00
C ARG A 33 4.75 2.74 -1.58
N LEU A 34 4.06 3.57 -0.80
CA LEU A 34 3.66 4.92 -1.19
C LEU A 34 4.87 5.82 -1.50
N ASN A 35 5.89 5.82 -0.65
CA ASN A 35 7.11 6.58 -0.88
C ASN A 35 7.83 6.12 -2.16
N ALA A 36 7.92 4.82 -2.38
CA ALA A 36 8.50 4.26 -3.60
C ALA A 36 7.72 4.67 -4.85
N VAL A 37 6.37 4.63 -4.81
CA VAL A 37 5.51 5.13 -5.89
C VAL A 37 5.78 6.60 -6.17
N ASN A 38 5.88 7.42 -5.13
CA ASN A 38 6.12 8.86 -5.28
C ASN A 38 7.47 9.13 -5.95
N GLU A 39 8.51 8.39 -5.57
CA GLU A 39 9.84 8.51 -6.14
C GLU A 39 9.90 8.00 -7.60
N LEU A 40 9.34 6.82 -7.87
CA LEU A 40 9.28 6.24 -9.22
C LEU A 40 8.56 7.17 -10.21
N GLY A 41 7.57 7.93 -9.74
CA GLY A 41 6.83 8.89 -10.55
C GLY A 41 7.64 10.08 -11.06
N ASN A 42 8.90 10.25 -10.62
CA ASN A 42 9.79 11.30 -11.10
C ASN A 42 10.59 10.87 -12.35
N TRP A 43 10.49 9.60 -12.75
CA TRP A 43 11.30 9.01 -13.80
C TRP A 43 10.42 8.57 -14.97
N ASN A 44 10.60 9.19 -16.14
CA ASN A 44 9.86 8.82 -17.34
C ASN A 44 10.56 7.68 -18.09
N THR A 45 10.56 6.48 -17.52
CA THR A 45 11.22 5.32 -18.12
C THR A 45 10.25 4.13 -18.23
N ALA A 46 10.39 3.30 -19.26
CA ALA A 46 9.51 2.15 -19.43
C ALA A 46 9.48 1.19 -18.21
N PRO A 47 10.60 0.91 -17.51
CA PRO A 47 10.57 0.07 -16.31
C PRO A 47 9.83 0.71 -15.11
N THR A 48 9.96 2.02 -14.92
CA THR A 48 9.30 2.73 -13.81
C THR A 48 7.80 2.86 -14.06
N ILE A 49 7.40 3.21 -15.28
CA ILE A 49 6.00 3.22 -15.74
C ILE A 49 5.36 1.83 -15.55
N LYS A 50 6.04 0.76 -16.00
CA LYS A 50 5.53 -0.62 -15.85
C LYS A 50 5.32 -1.00 -14.38
N LEU A 51 6.21 -0.57 -13.50
CA LEU A 51 6.09 -0.82 -12.06
C LEU A 51 4.93 -0.02 -11.45
N LEU A 52 4.77 1.26 -11.82
CA LEU A 52 3.63 2.07 -11.38
C LEU A 52 2.29 1.48 -11.86
N GLN A 53 2.20 1.03 -13.11
CA GLN A 53 1.01 0.35 -13.65
C GLN A 53 0.71 -0.95 -12.87
N HIS A 54 1.75 -1.69 -12.47
CA HIS A 54 1.59 -2.87 -11.63
C HIS A 54 1.03 -2.51 -10.24
N VAL A 55 1.55 -1.46 -9.60
CA VAL A 55 1.07 -0.99 -8.30
C VAL A 55 -0.38 -0.51 -8.40
N LEU A 56 -0.70 0.33 -9.39
CA LEU A 56 -2.06 0.81 -9.67
C LEU A 56 -3.08 -0.33 -9.76
N LYS A 57 -2.70 -1.44 -10.38
CA LYS A 57 -3.59 -2.59 -10.58
C LYS A 57 -3.72 -3.47 -9.33
N ASN A 58 -2.62 -3.70 -8.61
CA ASN A 58 -2.53 -4.82 -7.67
C ASN A 58 -2.40 -4.43 -6.19
N ASP A 59 -2.05 -3.19 -5.84
CA ASP A 59 -1.91 -2.81 -4.43
C ASP A 59 -3.28 -2.88 -3.72
N GLN A 60 -3.29 -3.48 -2.53
CA GLN A 60 -4.53 -3.60 -1.75
C GLN A 60 -4.92 -2.27 -1.10
N VAL A 61 -3.97 -1.36 -0.88
CA VAL A 61 -4.22 -0.06 -0.25
C VAL A 61 -4.63 0.95 -1.32
N PHE A 62 -5.85 1.47 -1.20
CA PHE A 62 -6.40 2.42 -2.18
C PHE A 62 -5.52 3.65 -2.35
N GLN A 63 -5.00 4.23 -1.26
CA GLN A 63 -4.14 5.42 -1.31
C GLN A 63 -2.85 5.20 -2.12
N VAL A 64 -2.26 3.99 -2.06
CA VAL A 64 -1.08 3.65 -2.86
C VAL A 64 -1.44 3.54 -4.35
N ARG A 65 -2.59 2.94 -4.67
CA ARG A 65 -3.09 2.90 -6.06
C ARG A 65 -3.44 4.28 -6.60
N GLU A 66 -4.05 5.12 -5.79
CA GLU A 66 -4.40 6.50 -6.13
C GLU A 66 -3.14 7.34 -6.41
N ALA A 67 -2.10 7.22 -5.59
CA ALA A 67 -0.81 7.85 -5.84
C ALA A 67 -0.20 7.37 -7.17
N ALA A 68 -0.22 6.06 -7.44
CA ALA A 68 0.29 5.50 -8.69
C ALA A 68 -0.48 6.03 -9.90
N TYR A 69 -1.80 6.16 -9.81
CA TYR A 69 -2.63 6.79 -10.83
C TYR A 69 -2.19 8.23 -11.11
N HIS A 70 -2.03 9.05 -10.07
CA HIS A 70 -1.62 10.45 -10.24
C HIS A 70 -0.23 10.57 -10.86
N LYS A 71 0.72 9.74 -10.45
CA LYS A 71 2.07 9.70 -11.04
C LYS A 71 2.04 9.28 -12.51
N LEU A 72 1.28 8.25 -12.86
CA LEU A 72 1.12 7.83 -14.25
C LEU A 72 0.49 8.94 -15.11
N LYS A 73 -0.53 9.65 -14.60
CA LYS A 73 -1.11 10.81 -15.30
C LYS A 73 -0.11 11.96 -15.49
N GLN A 74 0.79 12.19 -14.54
CA GLN A 74 1.87 13.18 -14.67
C GLN A 74 2.91 12.78 -15.74
N LEU A 75 3.03 11.49 -16.03
CA LEU A 75 3.90 10.94 -17.06
C LEU A 75 3.16 10.74 -18.41
N ASP A 76 2.00 11.37 -18.59
CA ASP A 76 1.16 11.31 -19.79
C ASP A 76 0.63 9.89 -20.15
N GLU A 77 0.54 8.99 -19.17
CA GLU A 77 0.02 7.64 -19.37
C GLU A 77 -1.51 7.59 -19.38
N ASP A 78 -2.07 6.80 -20.31
CA ASP A 78 -3.51 6.58 -20.40
C ASP A 78 -3.98 5.50 -19.40
N VAL A 79 -4.21 5.93 -18.17
CA VAL A 79 -4.72 5.10 -17.08
C VAL A 79 -6.04 5.60 -16.50
N GLN A 80 -6.76 4.73 -15.81
CA GLN A 80 -8.04 5.02 -15.18
C GLN A 80 -7.91 5.04 -13.64
N MET A 81 -8.67 5.91 -12.99
CA MET A 81 -8.71 6.00 -11.53
C MET A 81 -9.18 4.66 -10.94
N PRO A 82 -8.47 4.08 -9.95
CA PRO A 82 -8.91 2.84 -9.32
C PRO A 82 -10.20 3.07 -8.53
N ALA A 83 -11.02 2.04 -8.40
CA ALA A 83 -12.16 2.08 -7.49
C ALA A 83 -11.68 1.89 -6.03
N LYS A 84 -12.29 2.65 -5.10
CA LYS A 84 -12.13 2.40 -3.67
C LYS A 84 -12.52 0.95 -3.33
N ASN A 85 -11.80 0.37 -2.37
CA ASN A 85 -12.09 -0.97 -1.91
C ASN A 85 -13.50 -1.02 -1.30
N LYS A 86 -14.23 -2.11 -1.59
CA LYS A 86 -15.55 -2.37 -1.01
C LYS A 86 -15.49 -3.68 -0.24
N GLY A 87 -15.96 -3.65 1.01
CA GLY A 87 -16.02 -4.83 1.86
C GLY A 87 -14.66 -5.27 2.40
N GLU A 88 -14.42 -6.57 2.40
CA GLU A 88 -13.28 -7.21 3.05
C GLU A 88 -12.05 -7.25 2.13
N LEU A 89 -10.90 -6.74 2.59
CA LEU A 89 -9.64 -6.71 1.81
C LEU A 89 -8.94 -8.06 1.76
N PHE A 90 -9.11 -8.87 2.81
CA PHE A 90 -8.60 -10.24 2.89
C PHE A 90 -9.73 -11.18 3.23
N LYS A 91 -9.94 -12.19 2.38
CA LYS A 91 -10.94 -13.22 2.63
C LYS A 91 -10.79 -13.82 4.03
N GLY A 92 -11.81 -13.66 4.86
CA GLY A 92 -11.83 -14.19 6.22
C GLY A 92 -11.04 -13.39 7.26
N THR A 93 -10.81 -12.10 7.03
CA THR A 93 -10.30 -11.12 8.01
C THR A 93 -10.96 -11.31 9.36
N ASN A 94 -12.30 -11.35 9.44
CA ASN A 94 -13.01 -11.48 10.72
C ASN A 94 -12.65 -12.78 11.47
N LYS A 95 -12.42 -13.89 10.76
CA LYS A 95 -12.00 -15.17 11.37
C LYS A 95 -10.56 -15.09 11.89
N ILE A 96 -9.68 -14.40 11.16
CA ILE A 96 -8.29 -14.19 11.56
C ILE A 96 -8.24 -13.32 12.81
N LEU A 97 -8.95 -12.18 12.82
CA LEU A 97 -9.04 -11.29 13.98
C LEU A 97 -9.65 -12.00 15.19
N LEU A 98 -10.68 -12.83 15.00
CA LEU A 98 -11.25 -13.65 16.07
C LEU A 98 -10.22 -14.62 16.68
N ARG A 99 -9.40 -15.27 15.83
CA ARG A 99 -8.36 -16.20 16.29
C ARG A 99 -7.28 -15.47 17.10
N ILE A 100 -6.88 -14.28 16.67
CA ILE A 100 -5.92 -13.43 17.40
C ILE A 100 -6.50 -13.03 18.76
N LYS A 101 -7.75 -12.54 18.79
CA LYS A 101 -8.45 -12.17 20.03
C LYS A 101 -8.51 -13.35 21.02
N LYS A 102 -8.87 -14.54 20.54
CA LYS A 102 -8.93 -15.77 21.35
C LYS A 102 -7.57 -16.31 21.81
N SER A 103 -6.48 -15.86 21.20
CA SER A 103 -5.11 -16.28 21.59
C SER A 103 -4.56 -15.47 22.77
N LEU A 104 -5.24 -14.39 23.16
CA LEU A 104 -4.85 -13.54 24.28
C LEU A 104 -5.54 -14.00 25.57
N PRO A 105 -4.95 -13.69 26.74
CA PRO A 105 -5.59 -13.96 28.03
C PRO A 105 -6.99 -13.33 28.13
N GLU A 106 -7.81 -13.91 29.01
CA GLU A 106 -9.08 -13.30 29.37
C GLU A 106 -8.87 -11.92 30.00
N GLY A 107 -9.73 -10.96 29.67
CA GLY A 107 -9.62 -9.57 30.12
C GLY A 107 -8.55 -8.74 29.40
N HIS A 108 -7.98 -9.21 28.30
CA HIS A 108 -7.02 -8.41 27.51
C HIS A 108 -7.61 -7.07 27.05
N THR A 109 -6.74 -6.06 26.94
CA THR A 109 -7.10 -4.74 26.44
C THR A 109 -7.13 -4.69 24.91
N PHE A 110 -7.78 -3.66 24.37
CA PHE A 110 -7.71 -3.37 22.93
C PHE A 110 -6.26 -3.20 22.45
N GLU A 111 -5.41 -2.51 23.21
CA GLU A 111 -4.01 -2.28 22.84
C GLU A 111 -3.22 -3.60 22.75
N GLN A 112 -3.43 -4.54 23.67
CA GLN A 112 -2.81 -5.86 23.59
C GLN A 112 -3.26 -6.63 22.34
N PHE A 113 -4.53 -6.48 21.96
CA PHE A 113 -5.06 -7.05 20.72
C PHE A 113 -4.43 -6.41 19.47
N LYS A 114 -4.38 -5.07 19.43
CA LYS A 114 -3.78 -4.30 18.34
C LYS A 114 -2.29 -4.63 18.17
N GLU A 115 -1.54 -4.68 19.26
CA GLU A 115 -0.13 -5.05 19.28
C GLU A 115 0.07 -6.50 18.79
N LYS A 116 -0.75 -7.44 19.25
CA LYS A 116 -0.70 -8.84 18.79
C LYS A 116 -1.01 -8.94 17.29
N LEU A 117 -1.99 -8.20 16.79
CA LEU A 117 -2.33 -8.13 15.37
C LEU A 117 -1.13 -7.63 14.56
N GLN A 118 -0.54 -6.50 14.95
CA GLN A 118 0.63 -5.93 14.29
C GLN A 118 1.81 -6.91 14.23
N LYS A 119 2.09 -7.63 15.32
CA LYS A 119 3.21 -8.59 15.38
C LYS A 119 2.97 -9.88 14.61
N THR A 120 1.73 -10.36 14.56
CA THR A 120 1.42 -11.69 14.01
C THR A 120 0.89 -11.67 12.59
N ARG A 121 0.23 -10.58 12.20
CA ARG A 121 -0.41 -10.38 10.88
C ARG A 121 -0.21 -8.94 10.43
N LEU A 122 1.07 -8.57 10.32
CA LEU A 122 1.48 -7.24 9.86
C LEU A 122 0.91 -6.91 8.48
N ASP A 123 0.76 -7.90 7.60
CA ASP A 123 0.12 -7.75 6.28
C ASP A 123 -1.32 -7.21 6.37
N ILE A 124 -2.12 -7.74 7.30
CA ILE A 124 -3.49 -7.26 7.55
C ILE A 124 -3.47 -5.91 8.24
N TYR A 125 -2.65 -5.77 9.28
CA TYR A 125 -2.53 -4.52 10.03
C TYR A 125 -2.18 -3.36 9.10
N ASP A 126 -1.09 -3.50 8.35
CA ASP A 126 -0.57 -2.51 7.40
C ASP A 126 -1.62 -2.12 6.35
N THR A 127 -2.24 -3.13 5.74
CA THR A 127 -3.20 -2.89 4.65
C THR A 127 -4.45 -2.17 5.14
N TYR A 128 -5.01 -2.56 6.29
CA TYR A 128 -6.18 -1.87 6.84
C TYR A 128 -5.82 -0.51 7.43
N GLU A 129 -4.62 -0.32 7.98
CA GLU A 129 -4.15 0.98 8.42
C GLU A 129 -4.12 1.96 7.25
N GLY A 130 -3.54 1.57 6.10
CA GLY A 130 -3.54 2.42 4.91
C GLY A 130 -4.90 2.59 4.24
N ASP A 131 -5.79 1.59 4.33
CA ASP A 131 -7.13 1.69 3.71
C ASP A 131 -8.12 2.51 4.55
N LYS A 132 -8.00 2.48 5.88
CA LYS A 132 -8.89 3.19 6.82
C LYS A 132 -8.32 4.53 7.27
N ASP A 133 -7.01 4.71 7.16
CA ASP A 133 -6.31 5.95 7.52
C ASP A 133 -6.70 6.40 8.94
N ALA A 134 -7.21 7.62 9.11
CA ALA A 134 -7.64 8.17 10.40
C ALA A 134 -8.73 7.33 11.10
N GLU A 135 -9.51 6.53 10.37
CA GLU A 135 -10.56 5.69 10.94
C GLU A 135 -10.06 4.32 11.42
N PHE A 136 -8.78 3.98 11.19
CA PHE A 136 -8.24 2.64 11.46
C PHE A 136 -8.48 2.18 12.90
N ASP A 137 -8.16 3.02 13.88
CA ASP A 137 -8.28 2.65 15.29
C ASP A 137 -9.73 2.46 15.72
N SER A 138 -10.62 3.37 15.31
CA SER A 138 -12.06 3.26 15.61
C SER A 138 -12.68 2.03 14.93
N TRP A 139 -12.32 1.77 13.67
CA TRP A 139 -12.75 0.58 12.94
C TRP A 139 -12.28 -0.71 13.61
N LEU A 140 -11.00 -0.79 13.96
CA LEU A 140 -10.42 -1.98 14.58
C LEU A 140 -11.00 -2.22 15.97
N HIS A 141 -11.23 -1.15 16.74
CA HIS A 141 -11.87 -1.22 18.05
C HIS A 141 -13.31 -1.73 17.94
N GLY A 142 -14.11 -1.21 17.00
CA GLY A 142 -15.48 -1.67 16.78
C GLY A 142 -15.54 -3.15 16.37
N ILE A 143 -14.60 -3.63 15.55
CA ILE A 143 -14.46 -5.06 15.29
C ILE A 143 -14.10 -5.81 16.57
N TRP A 144 -13.05 -5.37 17.28
CA TRP A 144 -12.60 -6.03 18.50
C TRP A 144 -13.73 -6.21 19.51
N GLU A 145 -14.57 -5.19 19.72
CA GLU A 145 -15.73 -5.27 20.62
C GLU A 145 -16.77 -6.31 20.17
N THR A 146 -17.06 -6.38 18.87
CA THR A 146 -18.10 -7.25 18.31
C THR A 146 -17.64 -8.70 18.10
N LEU A 147 -16.34 -8.94 17.98
CA LEU A 147 -15.77 -10.28 17.82
C LEU A 147 -16.17 -11.20 18.97
N GLY A 148 -16.88 -12.29 18.63
CA GLY A 148 -17.28 -13.33 19.57
C GLY A 148 -18.61 -13.07 20.29
N ARG A 149 -19.27 -11.94 20.01
CA ARG A 149 -20.68 -11.75 20.37
C ARG A 149 -21.53 -12.68 19.48
N LYS A 150 -22.45 -13.43 20.11
CA LYS A 150 -23.41 -14.30 19.43
C LYS A 150 -24.57 -13.48 18.87
#